data_AF-A0A4Y8CYJ3-F1
#
_entry.id   AF-A0A4Y8CYJ3-F1
#
_cell.length_a   1.000
_cell.length_b   1.000
_cell.length_c   1.000
_cell.angle_alpha   90.00
_cell.angle_beta   90.00
_cell.angle_gamma   90.00
#
_symmetry.space_group_name_H-M   'P 1'
#
loop_
_entity.id
_entity.type
_entity.pdbx_description
1 polymer ?
#
loop_
_entity_poly.entity_id
_entity_poly.type
_entity_poly.pdbx_seq_one_letter_code
_entity_poly.pdbx_strand_id
1 'polypeptide(L)'
;MYKQKDYEGRKKHLVYNVSTAAIHSESIAASLPTYSLSKTAGHHLLQKIAGEVDQKKLQIISFHPGQTLSETSRTAGLDENSYSWDDDNLPGHFAVWAASSEAAFLHSRFAWAAWDVNEMQSGEVKKRTETDANFLTIKFVGL
;
A
#
# COMPACT_ATOMS: atom_id res chain seq x y z
N MET A 1 -10.11 -7.93 16.73
CA MET A 1 -10.85 -8.97 15.97
C MET A 1 -11.47 -10.09 16.81
N TYR A 2 -10.95 -10.46 18.00
CA TYR A 2 -11.47 -11.57 18.83
C TYR A 2 -12.91 -11.39 19.40
N LYS A 3 -13.54 -10.22 19.25
CA LYS A 3 -14.86 -9.91 19.85
C LYS A 3 -15.97 -9.58 18.85
N GLN A 4 -15.73 -9.75 17.54
CA GLN A 4 -16.72 -9.44 16.52
C GLN A 4 -17.65 -10.65 16.34
N LYS A 5 -18.96 -10.47 16.56
CA LYS A 5 -19.95 -11.53 16.32
C LYS A 5 -19.95 -11.94 14.84
N ASP A 6 -20.17 -13.23 14.58
CA ASP A 6 -20.23 -13.83 13.24
C ASP A 6 -18.96 -13.67 12.38
N TYR A 7 -17.78 -13.66 13.02
CA TYR A 7 -16.50 -13.54 12.32
C TYR A 7 -16.06 -14.83 11.62
N GLU A 8 -16.59 -15.98 12.03
CA GLU A 8 -16.21 -17.29 11.49
C GLU A 8 -16.70 -17.43 10.05
N GLY A 9 -15.78 -17.69 9.12
CA GLY A 9 -16.06 -17.79 7.68
C GLY A 9 -16.00 -16.47 6.90
N ARG A 10 -15.93 -15.30 7.55
CA ARG A 10 -15.76 -14.02 6.85
C ARG A 10 -14.30 -13.82 6.42
N LYS A 11 -14.10 -13.44 5.15
CA LYS A 11 -12.79 -12.98 4.68
C LYS A 11 -12.36 -11.78 5.50
N LYS A 12 -11.17 -11.86 6.08
CA LYS A 12 -10.56 -10.74 6.81
C LYS A 12 -9.84 -9.87 5.80
N HIS A 13 -10.01 -8.56 5.93
CA HIS A 13 -9.30 -7.59 5.12
C HIS A 13 -8.39 -6.80 6.05
N LEU A 14 -7.08 -6.89 5.82
CA LEU A 14 -6.07 -6.10 6.51
C LEU A 14 -5.50 -5.11 5.49
N VAL A 15 -6.20 -4.00 5.32
CA VAL A 15 -5.70 -2.84 4.60
C VAL A 15 -4.95 -1.98 5.62
N TYR A 16 -3.72 -2.37 5.97
CA TYR A 16 -3.05 -1.78 7.13
C TYR A 16 -1.85 -0.90 6.80
N ASN A 17 -1.03 -1.24 5.81
CA ASN A 17 0.21 -0.47 5.65
C ASN A 17 -0.01 0.76 4.78
N VAL A 18 -0.43 1.85 5.43
CA VAL A 18 -0.13 3.19 4.96
C VAL A 18 1.40 3.33 4.96
N SER A 19 2.00 2.96 3.82
CA SER A 19 3.42 2.98 3.58
C SER A 19 3.82 4.36 3.05
N THR A 20 4.79 4.43 2.14
CA THR A 20 5.28 5.68 1.58
C THR A 20 5.91 5.45 0.21
N ALA A 21 5.97 6.50 -0.61
CA ALA A 21 6.79 6.50 -1.82
C ALA A 21 8.28 6.25 -1.50
N ALA A 22 8.74 6.58 -0.29
CA ALA A 22 10.13 6.40 0.15
C ALA A 22 10.61 4.93 0.19
N ILE A 23 9.74 3.93 0.00
CA ILE A 23 10.18 2.51 -0.05
C ILE A 23 10.68 2.08 -1.43
N HIS A 24 10.41 2.87 -2.48
CA HIS A 24 10.79 2.56 -3.86
C HIS A 24 11.34 3.75 -4.64
N SER A 25 11.11 4.99 -4.18
CA SER A 25 11.72 6.19 -4.74
C SER A 25 13.04 6.50 -4.06
N GLU A 26 14.14 6.39 -4.82
CA GLU A 26 15.50 6.60 -4.31
C GLU A 26 15.73 8.02 -3.79
N SER A 27 15.24 9.05 -4.50
CA SER A 27 15.41 10.45 -4.09
C SER A 27 14.70 10.76 -2.76
N ILE A 28 13.49 10.22 -2.57
CA ILE A 28 12.75 10.37 -1.32
C ILE A 28 13.42 9.56 -0.20
N ALA A 29 13.87 8.34 -0.50
CA ALA A 29 14.56 7.48 0.46
C ALA A 29 15.84 8.14 1.00
N ALA A 30 16.64 8.78 0.14
CA ALA A 30 17.85 9.50 0.50
C ALA A 30 17.57 10.69 1.44
N SER A 31 16.44 11.37 1.26
CA SER A 31 16.04 12.53 2.06
C SER A 31 15.50 12.16 3.44
N LEU A 32 14.99 10.93 3.60
CA LEU A 32 14.32 10.43 4.80
C LEU A 32 14.78 9.01 5.16
N PRO A 33 16.08 8.78 5.44
CA PRO A 33 16.66 7.44 5.45
C PRO A 33 16.10 6.53 6.56
N THR A 34 15.94 7.04 7.78
CA THR A 34 15.38 6.27 8.91
C THR A 34 13.90 5.96 8.72
N TYR A 35 13.14 6.90 8.16
CA TYR A 35 11.73 6.74 7.83
C TYR A 35 11.54 5.73 6.68
N SER A 36 12.34 5.84 5.63
CA SER A 36 12.37 4.87 4.51
C SER A 36 12.70 3.47 5.02
N LEU A 37 13.74 3.32 5.84
CA LEU A 37 14.10 2.02 6.44
C LEU A 37 12.93 1.43 7.24
N SER A 38 12.32 2.21 8.13
CA SER A 38 11.23 1.76 8.99
C SER A 38 10.00 1.32 8.18
N LYS A 39 9.60 2.12 7.17
CA LYS A 39 8.47 1.80 6.30
C LYS A 39 8.75 0.61 5.39
N THR A 40 9.97 0.50 4.87
CA THR A 40 10.43 -0.63 4.04
C THR A 40 10.40 -1.93 4.84
N ALA A 41 10.91 -1.93 6.09
CA ALA A 41 10.87 -3.08 6.98
C ALA A 41 9.44 -3.52 7.30
N GLY A 42 8.56 -2.58 7.66
CA GLY A 42 7.15 -2.86 7.91
C GLY A 42 6.42 -3.40 6.67
N HIS A 43 6.72 -2.86 5.49
CA HIS A 43 6.20 -3.36 4.22
C HIS A 43 6.65 -4.79 3.95
N HIS A 44 7.95 -5.07 4.10
CA HIS A 44 8.50 -6.40 3.87
C HIS A 44 7.91 -7.45 4.81
N LEU A 45 7.72 -7.11 6.10
CA LEU A 45 7.07 -7.98 7.07
C LEU A 45 5.65 -8.37 6.61
N LEU A 46 4.83 -7.39 6.23
CA LEU A 46 3.45 -7.63 5.81
C LEU A 46 3.38 -8.40 4.48
N GLN A 47 4.31 -8.13 3.56
CA GLN A 47 4.46 -8.90 2.33
C GLN A 47 4.78 -10.38 2.63
N LYS A 48 5.65 -10.67 3.61
CA LYS A 48 5.97 -12.04 4.03
C LYS A 48 4.76 -12.75 4.63
N ILE A 49 4.04 -12.08 5.54
CA ILE A 49 2.80 -12.61 6.11
C ILE A 49 1.77 -12.90 5.01
N ALA A 50 1.62 -11.98 4.04
CA ALA A 50 0.68 -12.17 2.93
C ALA A 50 1.01 -13.42 2.12
N GLY A 51 2.29 -13.68 1.85
CA GLY A 51 2.73 -14.88 1.09
C GLY A 51 2.43 -16.22 1.79
N GLU A 52 2.16 -16.22 3.10
CA GLU A 52 1.88 -17.43 3.88
C GLU A 52 0.38 -17.65 4.15
N VAL A 53 -0.47 -16.67 3.82
CA VAL A 53 -1.90 -16.73 4.11
C VAL A 53 -2.70 -16.86 2.83
N ASP A 54 -3.70 -17.76 2.83
CA ASP A 54 -4.68 -17.80 1.75
C ASP A 54 -5.40 -16.45 1.67
N GLN A 55 -5.26 -15.80 0.51
CA GLN A 55 -5.89 -14.53 0.22
C GLN A 55 -7.41 -14.53 0.49
N LYS A 56 -8.10 -15.67 0.29
CA LYS A 56 -9.53 -15.80 0.57
C LYS A 56 -9.85 -15.71 2.06
N LYS A 57 -8.87 -15.97 2.93
CA LYS A 57 -8.96 -15.82 4.39
C LYS A 57 -8.48 -14.45 4.85
N LEU A 58 -7.39 -13.93 4.28
CA LEU A 58 -6.82 -12.64 4.64
C LEU A 58 -6.24 -11.92 3.41
N GLN A 59 -6.77 -10.75 3.09
CA GLN A 59 -6.19 -9.87 2.08
C GLN A 59 -5.32 -8.80 2.73
N ILE A 60 -4.03 -8.78 2.37
CA ILE A 60 -3.07 -7.74 2.79
C ILE A 60 -2.64 -6.97 1.55
N ILE A 61 -2.81 -5.65 1.60
CA ILE A 61 -2.34 -4.69 0.59
C ILE A 61 -1.65 -3.55 1.33
N SER A 62 -0.51 -3.10 0.80
CA SER A 62 0.17 -1.90 1.28
C SER A 62 0.04 -0.80 0.23
N PHE A 63 -0.07 0.45 0.64
CA PHE A 63 -0.14 1.55 -0.31
C PHE A 63 0.52 2.82 0.17
N HIS A 64 0.97 3.64 -0.77
CA HIS A 64 1.31 5.03 -0.49
C HIS A 64 0.02 5.87 -0.55
N PRO A 65 -0.32 6.63 0.51
CA PRO A 65 -1.58 7.36 0.58
C PRO A 65 -1.68 8.57 -0.35
N GLY A 66 -0.60 8.94 -1.04
CA GLY A 66 -0.48 10.25 -1.68
C GLY A 66 0.21 11.25 -0.76
N GLN A 67 0.28 12.50 -1.19
CA GLN A 67 0.82 13.62 -0.43
C GLN A 67 -0.33 14.33 0.29
N THR A 68 -0.54 14.02 1.58
CA THR A 68 -1.50 14.75 2.41
C THR A 68 -0.81 15.66 3.40
N LEU A 69 -1.41 16.82 3.69
CA LEU A 69 -0.88 17.81 4.63
C LEU A 69 -1.19 17.39 6.08
N SER A 70 -0.45 16.40 6.55
CA SER A 70 -0.58 15.86 7.91
C SER A 70 -0.02 16.79 9.00
N GLU A 71 -0.37 16.54 10.26
CA GLU A 71 0.25 17.20 11.42
C GLU A 71 1.78 17.03 11.45
N THR A 72 2.28 15.85 11.06
CA THR A 72 3.71 15.58 10.93
C THR A 72 4.34 16.48 9.85
N SER A 73 3.67 16.63 8.70
CA SER A 73 4.11 17.52 7.62
C SER A 73 4.18 18.97 8.10
N ARG A 74 3.18 19.42 8.86
CA ARG A 74 3.13 20.77 9.46
C ARG A 74 4.24 20.99 10.49
N THR A 75 4.50 19.99 11.34
CA THR A 75 5.59 20.04 12.32
C THR A 75 6.97 20.12 11.63
N ALA A 76 7.09 19.56 10.42
CA ALA A 76 8.28 19.70 9.57
C ALA A 76 8.37 21.05 8.84
N GLY A 77 7.46 22.00 9.10
CA GLY A 77 7.45 23.34 8.53
C GLY A 77 6.75 23.46 7.17
N LEU A 78 5.97 22.45 6.78
CA LEU A 78 5.21 22.48 5.53
C LEU A 78 3.82 23.10 5.74
N ASP A 79 3.34 23.79 4.73
CA ASP A 79 2.05 24.46 4.69
C ASP A 79 1.29 24.12 3.40
N GLU A 80 0.12 24.72 3.24
CA GLU A 80 -0.78 24.53 2.10
C GLU A 80 -0.12 24.90 0.75
N ASN A 81 0.91 25.74 0.75
CA ASN A 81 1.60 26.21 -0.45
C ASN A 81 2.88 25.44 -0.76
N SER A 82 3.32 24.56 0.15
CA SER A 82 4.57 23.83 0.03
C SER A 82 4.57 22.82 -1.12
N TYR A 83 3.41 22.21 -1.39
CA TYR A 83 3.20 21.22 -2.45
C TYR A 83 1.76 21.27 -2.98
N SER A 84 1.53 20.64 -4.13
CA SER A 84 0.17 20.29 -4.58
C SER A 84 -0.32 19.10 -3.77
N TRP A 85 -0.90 19.36 -2.60
CA TRP A 85 -1.44 18.32 -1.73
C TRP A 85 -2.62 17.60 -2.37
N ASP A 86 -2.67 16.28 -2.19
CA ASP A 86 -3.82 15.44 -2.53
C ASP A 86 -4.97 15.69 -1.54
N ASP A 87 -6.20 15.41 -2.00
CA ASP A 87 -7.38 15.42 -1.13
C ASP A 87 -7.28 14.32 -0.07
N ASP A 88 -7.51 14.66 1.20
CA ASP A 88 -7.42 13.72 2.33
C ASP A 88 -8.39 12.53 2.21
N ASN A 89 -9.48 12.66 1.44
CA ASN A 89 -10.42 11.58 1.18
C ASN A 89 -9.85 10.52 0.22
N LEU A 90 -8.88 10.87 -0.62
CA LEU A 90 -8.29 9.97 -1.61
C LEU A 90 -7.76 8.66 -0.99
N PRO A 91 -6.86 8.69 0.01
CA PRO A 91 -6.38 7.46 0.65
C PRO A 91 -7.49 6.70 1.39
N GLY A 92 -8.51 7.41 1.89
CA GLY A 92 -9.68 6.80 2.53
C GLY A 92 -10.51 5.98 1.55
N HIS A 93 -10.86 6.58 0.40
CA HIS A 93 -11.58 5.90 -0.67
C HIS A 93 -10.78 4.72 -1.25
N PHE A 94 -9.47 4.92 -1.46
CA PHE A 94 -8.59 3.85 -1.90
C PHE A 94 -8.56 2.69 -0.90
N ALA A 95 -8.47 2.97 0.41
CA ALA A 95 -8.45 1.93 1.43
C ALA A 95 -9.75 1.10 1.45
N VAL A 96 -10.91 1.73 1.23
CA VAL A 96 -12.19 1.03 1.09
C VAL A 96 -12.20 0.13 -0.14
N TRP A 97 -11.77 0.64 -1.29
CA TRP A 97 -11.67 -0.17 -2.51
C TRP A 97 -10.66 -1.31 -2.37
N ALA A 98 -9.49 -1.06 -1.76
CA ALA A 98 -8.47 -2.06 -1.49
C ALA A 98 -8.95 -3.15 -0.52
N ALA A 99 -9.96 -2.87 0.30
CA ALA A 99 -10.62 -3.87 1.14
C ALA A 99 -11.63 -4.73 0.38
N SER A 100 -11.92 -4.46 -0.90
CA SER A 100 -12.88 -5.24 -1.69
C SER A 100 -12.25 -6.49 -2.33
N SER A 101 -13.08 -7.36 -2.91
CA SER A 101 -12.62 -8.45 -3.77
C SER A 101 -12.05 -7.98 -5.10
N GLU A 102 -12.38 -6.77 -5.54
CA GLU A 102 -11.92 -6.22 -6.81
C GLU A 102 -10.41 -5.93 -6.80
N ALA A 103 -9.87 -5.57 -5.64
CA ALA A 103 -8.44 -5.34 -5.42
C ALA A 103 -7.67 -6.63 -5.12
N ALA A 104 -8.29 -7.80 -5.28
CA ALA A 104 -7.68 -9.08 -4.96
C ALA A 104 -6.31 -9.30 -5.62
N PHE A 105 -6.15 -8.85 -6.85
CA PHE A 105 -4.89 -9.02 -7.60
C PHE A 105 -3.69 -8.29 -6.97
N LEU A 106 -3.93 -7.35 -6.05
CA LEU A 106 -2.90 -6.61 -5.31
C LEU A 106 -2.49 -7.30 -4.00
N HIS A 107 -2.98 -8.50 -3.70
CA HIS A 107 -2.57 -9.23 -2.51
C HIS A 107 -1.05 -9.38 -2.44
N SER A 108 -0.44 -9.04 -1.30
CA SER A 108 1.02 -8.98 -1.07
C SER A 108 1.77 -7.86 -1.80
N ARG A 109 1.08 -6.96 -2.50
CA ARG A 109 1.69 -5.92 -3.34
C ARG A 109 1.53 -4.51 -2.79
N PHE A 110 2.35 -3.61 -3.32
CA PHE A 110 2.33 -2.17 -3.10
C PHE A 110 1.54 -1.44 -4.19
N ALA A 111 0.79 -0.40 -3.84
CA ALA A 111 0.13 0.48 -4.81
C ALA A 111 0.18 1.95 -4.36
N TRP A 112 -0.13 2.89 -5.25
CA TRP A 112 -0.37 4.28 -4.89
C TRP A 112 -1.87 4.54 -4.85
N ALA A 113 -2.34 5.31 -3.87
CA ALA A 113 -3.74 5.71 -3.81
C ALA A 113 -4.17 6.60 -5.00
N ALA A 114 -3.21 7.30 -5.62
CA ALA A 114 -3.42 8.18 -6.76
C ALA A 114 -3.56 7.47 -8.12
N TRP A 115 -3.58 6.13 -8.17
CA TRP A 115 -3.76 5.40 -9.42
C TRP A 115 -5.23 5.29 -9.81
N ASP A 116 -5.52 5.41 -11.11
CA ASP A 116 -6.85 5.09 -11.65
C ASP A 116 -7.10 3.59 -11.49
N VAL A 117 -8.12 3.25 -10.69
CA VAL A 117 -8.52 1.88 -10.42
C VAL A 117 -8.83 1.10 -11.70
N ASN A 118 -9.46 1.75 -12.68
CA ASN A 118 -9.82 1.10 -13.94
C ASN A 118 -8.57 0.74 -14.75
N GLU A 119 -7.57 1.62 -14.76
CA GLU A 119 -6.29 1.37 -15.42
C GLU A 119 -5.55 0.20 -14.75
N MET A 120 -5.54 0.15 -13.42
CA MET A 120 -4.97 -0.97 -12.66
C MET A 120 -5.64 -2.31 -12.96
N GLN A 121 -6.94 -2.30 -13.28
CA GLN A 121 -7.75 -3.50 -13.48
C GLN A 121 -7.81 -3.99 -14.92
N SER A 122 -7.50 -3.15 -15.91
CA SER A 122 -7.75 -3.48 -17.33
C SER A 122 -6.57 -3.23 -18.28
N GLY A 123 -5.44 -2.72 -17.77
CA GLY A 123 -4.27 -2.36 -18.58
C GLY A 123 -3.03 -3.25 -18.40
N GLU A 124 -1.88 -2.71 -18.84
CA GLU A 124 -0.56 -3.33 -18.69
C GLU A 124 -0.20 -3.59 -17.22
N VAL A 125 -0.67 -2.74 -16.29
CA VAL A 125 -0.52 -2.96 -14.86
C VAL A 125 -1.15 -4.29 -14.44
N LYS A 126 -2.41 -4.54 -14.84
CA LYS A 126 -3.11 -5.79 -14.51
C LYS A 126 -2.37 -6.99 -15.04
N LYS A 127 -2.04 -6.96 -16.33
CA LYS A 127 -1.27 -8.02 -17.00
C LYS A 127 0.04 -8.29 -16.26
N ARG A 128 0.79 -7.25 -15.90
CA ARG A 128 2.06 -7.38 -15.18
C ARG A 128 1.88 -7.93 -13.77
N THR A 129 0.81 -7.58 -13.05
CA THR A 129 0.49 -8.21 -11.76
C THR A 129 0.17 -9.69 -11.87
N GLU A 130 -0.26 -10.18 -13.05
CA GLU A 130 -0.56 -11.59 -13.28
C GLU A 130 0.66 -12.36 -13.77
N THR A 131 1.51 -11.74 -14.59
CA THR A 131 2.69 -12.41 -15.20
C THR A 131 3.96 -12.28 -14.36
N ASP A 132 4.07 -11.24 -13.53
CA ASP A 132 5.27 -10.95 -12.73
C ASP A 132 4.93 -10.99 -11.23
N ALA A 133 5.29 -12.09 -10.59
CA ALA A 133 5.11 -12.28 -9.15
C ALA A 133 5.92 -11.27 -8.30
N ASN A 134 6.97 -10.66 -8.87
CA ASN A 134 7.83 -9.71 -8.17
C ASN A 134 7.39 -8.25 -8.38
N PHE A 135 6.55 -7.96 -9.37
CA PHE A 135 6.07 -6.61 -9.64
C PHE A 135 5.36 -6.01 -8.42
N LEU A 136 5.71 -4.78 -8.04
CA LEU A 136 5.15 -4.10 -6.86
C LEU A 136 5.42 -4.82 -5.52
N THR A 137 6.51 -5.57 -5.43
CA THR A 137 6.97 -6.23 -4.20
C THR A 137 8.43 -5.88 -3.92
N ILE A 138 8.86 -5.99 -2.66
CA ILE A 138 10.27 -5.92 -2.28
C ILE A 138 10.89 -7.30 -2.43
N LYS A 139 11.80 -7.45 -3.40
CA LYS A 139 12.53 -8.69 -3.67
C LYS A 139 13.99 -8.42 -3.99
N PHE A 140 14.82 -9.40 -3.64
CA PHE A 140 16.20 -9.47 -4.07
C PHE A 140 16.29 -10.47 -5.22
N VAL A 141 16.97 -10.08 -6.29
CA VAL A 141 17.39 -11.00 -7.35
C VAL A 141 18.80 -11.45 -6.96
N GLY A 142 18.96 -12.75 -6.67
CA GLY A 142 20.28 -13.34 -6.46
C GLY A 142 21.05 -13.45 -7.77
N LEU A 143 22.34 -13.78 -7.69
CA LEU A 143 23.18 -14.06 -8.86
C LEU A 143 22.67 -15.24 -9.69
#